data_AF-A0A0W0WSR6-F1
#
_entry.id   AF-A0A0W0WSR6-F1
#
_cell.length_a   1.000
_cell.length_b   1.000
_cell.length_c   1.000
_cell.angle_alpha   90.00
_cell.angle_beta   90.00
_cell.angle_gamma   90.00
#
_symmetry.space_group_name_H-M   'P 1'
#
loop_
_entity.id
_entity.type
_entity.pdbx_description
1 polymer ?
#
loop_
_entity_poly.entity_id
_entity_poly.type
_entity_poly.pdbx_seq_one_letter_code
_entity_poly.pdbx_strand_id
1 'polypeptide(L)'
;MSNKMTNINILEHVYTCTNEAALKLENYLTKIQKKFQHEPEIIRDIELGLIEQLDLILSGRIEKQVTLVDVEFLIQKMGDVELIDNPNAIPAEPMLGNQNLYRDYDNRIIAGVCAGIAAYFNLSAWLVRFIFILCFFTPIPVVISYLLLWYLIPPALTKSEKLNMKGIPVSINAIVNNGQYARNKIIHLAKLIAIIAAALVFTIASIVFIWVFFSF
;
A
#
# COMPACT_ATOMS: atom_id res chain seq x y z
N MET A 1 -7.03 -29.93 29.44
CA MET A 1 -7.75 -28.74 28.93
C MET A 1 -8.36 -29.11 27.60
N SER A 2 -9.68 -28.97 27.46
CA SER A 2 -10.40 -29.32 26.23
C SER A 2 -10.02 -28.32 25.14
N ASN A 3 -9.39 -28.80 24.06
CA ASN A 3 -8.98 -27.98 22.92
C ASN A 3 -10.24 -27.63 22.10
N LYS A 4 -11.07 -26.73 22.64
CA LYS A 4 -12.31 -26.29 21.99
C LYS A 4 -11.97 -25.25 20.93
N MET A 5 -12.36 -25.55 19.70
CA MET A 5 -12.23 -24.66 18.56
C MET A 5 -13.49 -23.82 18.44
N THR A 6 -13.33 -22.54 18.13
CA THR A 6 -14.43 -21.57 17.95
C THR A 6 -14.21 -20.85 16.64
N ASN A 7 -15.27 -20.69 15.85
CA ASN A 7 -15.20 -19.95 14.60
C ASN A 7 -15.49 -18.46 14.86
N ILE A 8 -14.65 -17.59 14.31
CA ILE A 8 -14.89 -16.14 14.29
C ILE A 8 -15.09 -15.72 12.83
N ASN A 9 -16.07 -14.85 12.62
CA ASN A 9 -16.29 -14.23 11.32
C ASN A 9 -15.73 -12.80 11.32
N ILE A 10 -14.92 -12.49 10.31
CA ILE A 10 -14.46 -11.13 10.01
C ILE A 10 -14.95 -10.84 8.58
N LEU A 11 -15.92 -9.94 8.43
CA LEU A 11 -16.64 -9.70 7.18
C LEU A 11 -17.24 -10.99 6.58
N GLU A 12 -16.70 -11.45 5.44
CA GLU A 12 -17.10 -12.68 4.74
C GLU A 12 -16.10 -13.83 4.96
N HIS A 13 -15.08 -13.65 5.82
CA HIS A 13 -14.02 -14.62 6.07
C HIS A 13 -14.19 -15.30 7.43
N VAL A 14 -14.29 -16.63 7.42
CA VAL A 14 -14.43 -17.44 8.63
C VAL A 14 -13.07 -18.03 9.02
N TYR A 15 -12.65 -17.73 10.24
CA TYR A 15 -11.42 -18.27 10.83
C TYR A 15 -11.75 -19.26 11.95
N THR A 16 -11.07 -20.40 11.93
CA THR A 16 -11.15 -21.37 13.02
C THR A 16 -10.06 -21.05 14.04
N CYS A 17 -10.47 -20.66 15.24
CA CYS A 17 -9.59 -20.21 16.30
C CYS A 17 -9.60 -21.19 17.48
N THR A 18 -8.52 -21.23 18.25
CA THR A 18 -8.59 -21.79 19.62
C THR A 18 -9.44 -20.87 20.49
N ASN A 19 -10.06 -21.41 21.56
CA ASN A 19 -10.95 -20.62 22.43
C ASN A 19 -10.28 -19.34 22.99
N GLU A 20 -9.03 -19.45 23.44
CA GLU A 20 -8.27 -18.32 23.98
C GLU A 20 -7.96 -17.27 22.91
N ALA A 21 -7.59 -17.71 21.70
CA ALA A 21 -7.38 -16.84 20.56
C ALA A 21 -8.67 -16.10 20.17
N ALA A 22 -9.79 -16.84 20.17
CA ALA A 22 -11.09 -16.30 19.84
C ALA A 22 -11.50 -15.18 20.81
N LEU A 23 -11.40 -15.44 22.12
CA LEU A 23 -11.70 -14.46 23.16
C LEU A 23 -10.85 -13.19 23.00
N LYS A 24 -9.54 -13.34 22.74
CA LYS A 24 -8.63 -12.20 22.62
C LYS A 24 -8.91 -11.37 21.37
N LEU A 25 -9.19 -12.03 20.25
CA LEU A 25 -9.53 -11.38 18.99
C LEU A 25 -10.88 -10.65 19.06
N GLU A 26 -11.90 -11.28 19.66
CA GLU A 26 -13.22 -10.67 19.85
C GLU A 26 -13.14 -9.43 20.75
N ASN A 27 -12.37 -9.49 21.84
CA ASN A 27 -12.10 -8.32 22.68
C ASN A 27 -11.44 -7.19 21.89
N TYR A 28 -10.49 -7.51 21.01
CA TYR A 28 -9.82 -6.53 20.17
C TYR A 28 -10.77 -5.89 19.14
N LEU A 29 -11.56 -6.70 18.44
CA LEU A 29 -12.60 -6.23 17.51
C LEU A 29 -13.62 -5.33 18.22
N THR A 30 -14.04 -5.70 19.43
CA THR A 30 -14.95 -4.89 20.25
C THR A 30 -14.35 -3.52 20.58
N LYS A 31 -13.05 -3.45 20.89
CA LYS A 31 -12.35 -2.17 21.10
C LYS A 31 -12.36 -1.30 19.84
N ILE A 32 -12.10 -1.90 18.67
CA ILE A 32 -12.15 -1.21 17.36
C ILE A 32 -13.55 -0.65 17.11
N GLN A 33 -14.58 -1.51 17.20
CA GLN A 33 -15.97 -1.13 16.97
C GLN A 33 -16.43 -0.02 17.92
N LYS A 34 -16.04 -0.09 19.20
CA LYS A 34 -16.35 0.95 20.19
C LYS A 34 -15.68 2.28 19.86
N LYS A 35 -14.40 2.27 19.46
CA LYS A 35 -13.65 3.49 19.15
C LYS A 35 -14.17 4.16 17.87
N PHE A 36 -14.40 3.38 16.82
CA PHE A 36 -14.80 3.86 15.49
C PHE A 36 -16.30 3.72 15.22
N GLN A 37 -17.13 3.71 16.27
CA GLN A 37 -18.59 3.49 16.17
C GLN A 37 -19.30 4.46 15.20
N HIS A 38 -18.75 5.66 14.99
CA HIS A 38 -19.28 6.67 14.08
C HIS A 38 -18.62 6.68 12.68
N GLU A 39 -17.63 5.82 12.44
CA GLU A 39 -16.82 5.77 11.22
C GLU A 39 -16.83 4.36 10.63
N PRO A 40 -17.97 3.88 10.09
CA PRO A 40 -18.13 2.49 9.63
C PRO A 40 -17.18 2.12 8.49
N GLU A 41 -16.74 3.09 7.67
CA GLU A 41 -15.74 2.87 6.63
C GLU A 41 -14.36 2.52 7.23
N ILE A 42 -13.97 3.15 8.34
CA ILE A 42 -12.70 2.86 9.01
C ILE A 42 -12.72 1.46 9.63
N ILE A 43 -13.84 1.06 10.23
CA ILE A 43 -14.01 -0.31 10.75
C ILE A 43 -13.81 -1.32 9.62
N ARG A 44 -14.47 -1.11 8.47
CA ARG A 44 -14.35 -1.98 7.30
C ARG A 44 -12.91 -2.08 6.80
N ASP A 45 -12.20 -0.96 6.70
CA ASP A 45 -10.79 -0.95 6.28
C ASP A 45 -9.87 -1.69 7.26
N ILE A 46 -10.11 -1.53 8.58
CA ILE A 46 -9.36 -2.25 9.62
C ILE A 46 -9.65 -3.75 9.55
N GLU A 47 -10.90 -4.16 9.40
CA GLU A 47 -11.30 -5.56 9.27
C GLU A 47 -10.69 -6.23 8.03
N LEU A 48 -10.65 -5.52 6.88
CA LEU A 48 -9.91 -5.97 5.70
C LEU A 48 -8.42 -6.14 5.98
N GLY A 49 -7.82 -5.21 6.71
CA GLY A 49 -6.42 -5.30 7.13
C GLY A 49 -6.14 -6.48 8.07
N LEU A 50 -7.08 -6.79 8.97
CA LEU A 50 -6.98 -7.96 9.86
C LEU A 50 -7.01 -9.26 9.06
N ILE A 51 -7.92 -9.38 8.10
CA ILE A 51 -8.02 -10.54 7.18
C ILE A 51 -6.69 -10.72 6.45
N GLU A 52 -6.17 -9.65 5.84
CA GLU A 52 -4.90 -9.68 5.10
C GLU A 52 -3.73 -10.13 5.97
N GLN A 53 -3.58 -9.55 7.17
CA GLN A 53 -2.49 -9.93 8.08
C GLN A 53 -2.65 -11.35 8.61
N LEU A 54 -3.86 -11.78 8.91
CA LEU A 54 -4.14 -13.12 9.41
C LEU A 54 -3.86 -14.17 8.33
N ASP A 55 -4.29 -13.92 7.09
CA ASP A 55 -3.98 -14.77 5.94
C ASP A 55 -2.47 -14.85 5.68
N LEU A 56 -1.74 -13.74 5.86
CA LEU A 56 -0.28 -13.73 5.78
C LEU A 56 0.38 -14.57 6.89
N ILE A 57 -0.10 -14.48 8.13
CA ILE A 57 0.41 -15.28 9.26
C ILE A 57 0.16 -16.78 9.04
N LEU A 58 -1.00 -17.11 8.47
CA LEU A 58 -1.40 -18.48 8.17
C LEU A 58 -0.81 -19.00 6.84
N SER A 59 -0.20 -18.12 6.03
CA SER A 59 0.38 -18.50 4.75
C SER A 59 1.43 -19.60 4.94
N GLY A 60 1.30 -20.70 4.19
CA GLY A 60 2.21 -21.85 4.28
C GLY A 60 1.90 -22.88 5.38
N ARG A 61 0.85 -22.69 6.20
CA ARG A 61 0.40 -23.72 7.15
C ARG A 61 -0.62 -24.68 6.51
N ILE A 62 -0.48 -25.98 6.78
CA ILE A 62 -1.43 -27.01 6.34
C ILE A 62 -2.76 -26.85 7.08
N GLU A 63 -2.70 -26.55 8.38
CA GLU A 63 -3.87 -26.25 9.21
C GLU A 63 -4.01 -24.73 9.36
N LYS A 64 -5.07 -24.17 8.77
CA LYS A 64 -5.44 -22.74 8.90
C LYS A 64 -6.12 -22.45 10.24
N GLN A 65 -5.56 -22.97 11.33
CA GLN A 65 -6.05 -22.67 12.67
C GLN A 65 -5.29 -21.46 13.23
N VAL A 66 -6.06 -20.52 13.76
CA VAL A 66 -5.54 -19.33 14.44
C VAL A 66 -5.31 -19.66 15.91
N THR A 67 -4.06 -19.53 16.35
CA THR A 67 -3.65 -19.76 17.74
C THR A 67 -3.52 -18.44 18.51
N LEU A 68 -3.36 -18.53 19.84
CA LEU A 68 -3.20 -17.33 20.68
C LEU A 68 -1.96 -16.51 20.27
N VAL A 69 -0.87 -17.21 19.92
CA VAL A 69 0.38 -16.59 19.46
C VAL A 69 0.15 -15.80 18.16
N ASP A 70 -0.68 -16.34 17.25
CA ASP A 70 -0.99 -15.67 15.99
C ASP A 70 -1.79 -14.39 16.23
N VAL A 71 -2.77 -14.41 17.14
CA VAL A 71 -3.57 -13.22 17.51
C VAL A 71 -2.71 -12.18 18.22
N GLU A 72 -1.80 -12.59 19.09
CA GLU A 72 -0.87 -11.66 19.74
C GLU A 72 0.04 -10.96 18.75
N PHE A 73 0.61 -11.73 17.81
CA PHE A 73 1.44 -11.20 16.74
C PHE A 73 0.64 -10.28 15.79
N LEU A 74 -0.61 -10.65 15.47
CA LEU A 74 -1.52 -9.82 14.70
C LEU A 74 -1.77 -8.48 15.38
N ILE A 75 -2.15 -8.47 16.67
CA ILE A 75 -2.40 -7.25 17.44
C ILE A 75 -1.12 -6.40 17.52
N GLN A 76 0.05 -7.02 17.69
CA GLN A 76 1.33 -6.31 17.70
C GLN A 76 1.60 -5.60 16.37
N LYS A 77 1.33 -6.24 15.23
CA LYS A 77 1.49 -5.64 13.90
C LYS A 77 0.46 -4.56 13.59
N MET A 78 -0.80 -4.78 13.97
CA MET A 78 -1.90 -3.86 13.72
C MET A 78 -1.82 -2.61 14.62
N GLY A 79 -1.24 -2.76 15.81
CA GLY A 79 -1.10 -1.71 16.81
C GLY A 79 -2.26 -1.68 17.80
N ASP A 80 -2.07 -0.96 18.90
CA ASP A 80 -3.10 -0.79 19.91
C ASP A 80 -4.07 0.33 19.54
N VAL A 81 -5.37 0.02 19.61
CA VAL A 81 -6.48 0.91 19.26
C VAL A 81 -6.50 2.15 20.17
N GLU A 82 -6.10 1.97 21.43
CA GLU A 82 -6.13 3.03 22.43
C GLU A 82 -5.02 4.07 22.17
N LEU A 83 -3.93 3.68 21.51
CA LEU A 83 -2.77 4.54 21.29
C LEU A 83 -2.83 5.36 19.99
N ILE A 84 -3.88 5.23 19.19
CA ILE A 84 -3.98 5.87 17.87
C ILE A 84 -3.93 7.40 17.95
N ASP A 85 -4.54 7.99 18.99
CA ASP A 85 -4.59 9.45 19.14
C ASP A 85 -3.32 10.00 19.80
N ASN A 86 -2.33 9.15 20.09
CA ASN A 86 -1.09 9.56 20.69
C ASN A 86 -0.22 10.27 19.63
N PRO A 87 0.03 11.59 19.77
CA PRO A 87 0.85 12.34 18.81
C PRO A 87 2.32 11.88 18.80
N ASN A 88 2.75 11.11 19.81
CA ASN A 88 4.08 10.51 19.90
C ASN A 88 4.13 9.07 19.37
N ALA A 89 3.03 8.55 18.79
CA ALA A 89 3.05 7.25 18.13
C ALA A 89 4.07 7.26 16.99
N ILE A 90 4.95 6.25 16.97
CA ILE A 90 5.96 6.10 15.92
C ILE A 90 5.21 5.86 14.60
N PRO A 91 5.44 6.67 13.56
CA PRO A 91 4.91 6.45 12.22
C PRO A 91 5.16 5.02 11.74
N ALA A 92 4.16 4.42 11.10
CA ALA A 92 4.38 3.20 10.33
C ALA A 92 5.39 3.50 9.21
N GLU A 93 6.60 2.97 9.33
CA GLU A 93 7.63 3.16 8.32
C GLU A 93 7.34 2.31 7.07
N PRO A 94 7.56 2.86 5.86
CA PRO A 94 7.38 2.13 4.63
C PRO A 94 8.45 1.04 4.54
N MET A 95 8.00 -0.20 4.40
CA MET A 95 8.87 -1.33 4.13
C MET A 95 9.16 -1.37 2.63
N LEU A 96 10.36 -0.94 2.23
CA LEU A 96 10.80 -1.04 0.85
C LEU A 96 10.82 -2.51 0.41
N GLY A 97 10.14 -2.85 -0.69
CA GLY A 97 10.21 -4.18 -1.30
C GLY A 97 8.93 -5.02 -1.29
N ASN A 98 7.89 -4.63 -0.53
CA ASN A 98 6.59 -5.32 -0.55
C ASN A 98 5.46 -4.43 -1.11
N GLN A 99 5.80 -3.60 -2.08
CA GLN A 99 4.87 -2.68 -2.72
C GLN A 99 4.19 -3.37 -3.90
N ASN A 100 2.89 -3.16 -4.04
CA ASN A 100 2.14 -3.59 -5.22
C ASN A 100 1.84 -2.38 -6.08
N LEU A 101 1.98 -2.55 -7.40
CA LEU A 101 1.71 -1.46 -8.33
C LEU A 101 0.21 -1.28 -8.49
N TYR A 102 -0.30 -0.20 -7.94
CA TYR A 102 -1.68 0.24 -8.12
C TYR A 102 -1.73 1.60 -8.78
N ARG A 103 -2.86 1.90 -9.38
CA ARG A 103 -3.19 3.23 -9.89
C ARG A 103 -3.86 4.06 -8.81
N ASP A 104 -3.32 5.25 -8.58
CA ASP A 104 -3.85 6.21 -7.62
C ASP A 104 -4.85 7.17 -8.31
N TYR A 105 -6.14 7.07 -7.95
CA TYR A 105 -7.21 7.96 -8.43
C TYR A 105 -7.32 9.27 -7.65
N ASP A 106 -6.80 9.34 -6.42
CA ASP A 106 -6.90 10.53 -5.57
C ASP A 106 -5.96 11.63 -6.10
N ASN A 107 -4.79 11.23 -6.62
CA ASN A 107 -3.79 12.15 -7.19
C ASN A 107 -3.75 12.15 -8.73
N ARG A 108 -4.86 11.81 -9.41
CA ARG A 108 -4.92 11.69 -10.87
C ARG A 108 -4.92 13.05 -11.58
N ILE A 109 -4.27 13.10 -12.75
CA ILE A 109 -4.53 14.13 -13.78
C ILE A 109 -5.12 13.43 -14.99
N ILE A 110 -4.35 12.52 -15.59
CA ILE A 110 -4.82 11.58 -16.60
C ILE A 110 -4.77 10.21 -15.92
N ALA A 111 -5.91 9.52 -15.86
CA ALA A 111 -6.10 8.11 -15.51
C ALA A 111 -5.24 7.50 -14.36
N GLY A 112 -4.69 8.29 -13.45
CA GLY A 112 -3.97 7.86 -12.24
C GLY A 112 -2.64 7.10 -12.42
N VAL A 113 -2.21 6.77 -13.65
CA VAL A 113 -1.06 5.88 -13.89
C VAL A 113 0.25 6.49 -13.34
N CYS A 114 0.56 7.74 -13.68
CA CYS A 114 1.77 8.39 -13.18
C CYS A 114 1.78 8.57 -11.66
N ALA A 115 0.60 8.76 -11.06
CA ALA A 115 0.46 8.89 -9.61
C ALA A 115 0.70 7.54 -8.91
N GLY A 116 0.18 6.45 -9.49
CA GLY A 116 0.41 5.08 -9.04
C GLY A 116 1.89 4.67 -9.09
N ILE A 117 2.55 4.90 -10.23
CA ILE A 117 4.00 4.67 -10.39
C ILE A 117 4.79 5.48 -9.36
N ALA A 118 4.40 6.74 -9.14
CA ALA A 118 5.07 7.59 -8.16
C ALA A 118 4.92 7.06 -6.73
N ALA A 119 3.73 6.57 -6.36
CA ALA A 119 3.51 5.96 -5.05
C ALA A 119 4.36 4.69 -4.87
N TYR A 120 4.39 3.83 -5.88
CA TYR A 120 5.20 2.59 -5.89
C TYR A 120 6.71 2.82 -5.78
N PHE A 121 7.23 3.90 -6.36
CA PHE A 121 8.66 4.24 -6.24
C PHE A 121 8.95 5.22 -5.10
N ASN A 122 7.96 5.57 -4.27
CA ASN A 122 8.05 6.62 -3.25
C ASN A 122 8.58 7.97 -3.82
N LEU A 123 8.22 8.28 -5.06
CA LEU A 123 8.56 9.51 -5.77
C LEU A 123 7.38 10.50 -5.75
N SER A 124 7.67 11.75 -6.12
CA SER A 124 6.60 12.73 -6.36
C SER A 124 5.92 12.49 -7.72
N ALA A 125 4.59 12.50 -7.76
CA ALA A 125 3.81 12.36 -9.00
C ALA A 125 4.20 13.37 -10.09
N TRP A 126 4.57 14.60 -9.69
CA TRP A 126 5.07 15.62 -10.62
C TRP A 126 6.33 15.17 -11.37
N LEU A 127 7.27 14.51 -10.70
CA LEU A 127 8.51 14.02 -11.31
C LEU A 127 8.22 12.95 -12.36
N VAL A 128 7.36 11.98 -12.03
CA VAL A 128 6.96 10.93 -12.99
C VAL A 128 6.27 11.55 -14.20
N ARG A 129 5.43 12.56 -14.01
CA ARG A 129 4.79 13.29 -15.12
C ARG A 129 5.82 13.98 -16.01
N PHE A 130 6.81 14.67 -15.44
CA PHE A 130 7.88 15.30 -16.22
C PHE A 130 8.67 14.27 -17.05
N ILE A 131 8.95 13.09 -16.49
CA ILE A 131 9.62 12.00 -17.24
C ILE A 131 8.76 11.57 -18.43
N PHE A 132 7.46 11.36 -18.25
CA PHE A 132 6.56 10.99 -19.35
C PHE A 132 6.49 12.07 -20.44
N ILE A 133 6.43 13.35 -20.06
CA ILE A 133 6.45 14.48 -21.00
C ILE A 133 7.77 14.52 -21.77
N LEU A 134 8.90 14.28 -21.09
CA LEU A 134 10.21 14.28 -21.72
C LEU A 134 10.39 13.12 -22.69
N CYS A 135 9.86 11.94 -22.33
CA CYS A 135 9.81 10.77 -23.21
C CYS A 135 8.94 11.00 -24.45
N PHE A 136 7.97 11.93 -24.41
CA PHE A 136 7.10 12.21 -25.56
C PHE A 136 7.88 12.75 -26.76
N PHE A 137 9.01 13.44 -26.53
CA PHE A 137 9.89 13.95 -27.58
C PHE A 137 10.83 12.88 -28.17
N THR A 138 10.71 11.65 -27.72
CA THR A 138 11.56 10.52 -28.13
C THR A 138 10.77 9.62 -29.08
N PRO A 139 11.42 8.80 -29.92
CA PRO A 139 10.72 7.86 -30.81
C PRO A 139 9.99 6.72 -30.06
N ILE A 140 10.02 6.72 -28.72
CA ILE A 140 9.28 5.75 -27.90
C ILE A 140 7.78 6.08 -27.99
N PRO A 141 6.90 5.11 -28.29
CA PRO A 141 5.46 5.35 -28.36
C PRO A 141 4.86 5.49 -26.96
N VAL A 142 5.09 6.65 -26.31
CA VAL A 142 4.68 6.95 -24.93
C VAL A 142 3.17 6.83 -24.74
N VAL A 143 2.39 7.20 -25.75
CA VAL A 143 0.92 7.10 -25.69
C VAL A 143 0.48 5.64 -25.61
N ILE A 144 1.09 4.76 -26.42
CA ILE A 144 0.77 3.32 -26.43
C ILE A 144 1.22 2.67 -25.12
N SER A 145 2.42 2.98 -24.63
CA SER A 145 2.88 2.44 -23.35
C SER A 145 1.99 2.91 -22.19
N TYR A 146 1.56 4.17 -22.20
CA TYR A 146 0.61 4.69 -21.21
C TYR A 146 -0.72 3.94 -21.23
N LEU A 147 -1.30 3.69 -22.42
CA LEU A 147 -2.54 2.92 -22.56
C LEU A 147 -2.37 1.47 -22.10
N LEU A 148 -1.23 0.85 -22.39
CA LEU A 148 -0.92 -0.51 -21.93
C LEU A 148 -0.85 -0.58 -20.40
N LEU A 149 -0.15 0.37 -19.76
CA LEU A 149 -0.11 0.47 -18.30
C LEU A 149 -1.49 0.78 -17.71
N TRP A 150 -2.30 1.57 -18.42
CA TRP A 150 -3.69 1.83 -18.04
C TRP A 150 -4.59 0.59 -18.16
N TYR A 151 -4.25 -0.38 -18.99
CA TYR A 151 -4.98 -1.64 -19.04
C TYR A 151 -4.49 -2.64 -17.97
N LEU A 152 -3.17 -2.73 -17.76
CA LEU A 152 -2.55 -3.72 -16.87
C LEU A 152 -2.65 -3.38 -15.37
N ILE A 153 -2.55 -2.10 -15.00
CA ILE A 153 -2.43 -1.70 -13.60
C ILE A 153 -3.82 -1.52 -12.97
N PRO A 154 -4.19 -2.28 -11.92
CA PRO A 154 -5.49 -2.15 -11.29
C PRO A 154 -5.65 -0.83 -10.51
N PRO A 155 -6.90 -0.33 -10.35
CA PRO A 155 -7.21 0.80 -9.48
C PRO A 155 -6.98 0.45 -7.99
N ALA A 156 -6.41 1.35 -7.19
CA ALA A 156 -6.49 1.27 -5.73
C ALA A 156 -7.83 1.83 -5.26
N LEU A 157 -8.75 0.96 -4.85
CA LEU A 157 -10.10 1.30 -4.40
C LEU A 157 -10.18 1.33 -2.87
N THR A 158 -9.49 0.42 -2.18
CA THR A 158 -9.53 0.33 -0.71
C THR A 158 -8.40 1.13 -0.07
N LYS A 159 -8.55 1.54 1.20
CA LYS A 159 -7.44 2.21 1.92
C LYS A 159 -6.25 1.26 2.11
N SER A 160 -6.49 -0.02 2.34
CA SER A 160 -5.43 -1.04 2.45
C SER A 160 -4.60 -1.14 1.17
N GLU A 161 -5.23 -1.15 -0.02
CA GLU A 161 -4.51 -1.10 -1.30
C GLU A 161 -3.67 0.18 -1.46
N LYS A 162 -4.19 1.33 -1.00
CA LYS A 162 -3.47 2.61 -1.00
C LYS A 162 -2.30 2.65 -0.01
N LEU A 163 -2.31 1.83 1.04
CA LEU A 163 -1.16 1.66 1.94
C LEU A 163 -0.13 0.70 1.33
N ASN A 164 -0.60 -0.42 0.75
CA ASN A 164 0.23 -1.39 0.06
C ASN A 164 0.98 -0.78 -1.14
N MET A 165 0.38 0.14 -1.90
CA MET A 165 1.09 0.84 -2.98
C MET A 165 2.26 1.70 -2.48
N LYS A 166 2.21 2.15 -1.22
CA LYS A 166 3.27 2.95 -0.58
C LYS A 166 4.24 2.09 0.24
N GLY A 167 3.96 0.79 0.38
CA GLY A 167 4.73 -0.14 1.20
C GLY A 167 4.54 0.07 2.69
N ILE A 168 3.48 0.78 3.09
CA ILE A 168 3.15 1.01 4.49
C ILE A 168 2.39 -0.22 4.97
N PRO A 169 2.80 -0.86 6.08
CA PRO A 169 2.08 -2.01 6.59
C PRO A 169 0.65 -1.62 6.96
N VAL A 170 -0.31 -2.48 6.61
CA VAL A 170 -1.71 -2.31 6.97
C VAL A 170 -1.84 -2.44 8.48
N SER A 171 -1.92 -1.30 9.15
CA SER A 171 -2.00 -1.14 10.60
C SER A 171 -3.05 -0.10 10.93
N ILE A 172 -3.61 -0.15 12.12
CA ILE A 172 -4.72 0.74 12.49
C ILE A 172 -4.26 2.20 12.44
N ASN A 173 -3.07 2.49 12.96
CA ASN A 173 -2.49 3.82 12.90
C ASN A 173 -2.31 4.31 11.46
N ALA A 174 -1.90 3.44 10.52
CA ALA A 174 -1.73 3.82 9.12
C ALA A 174 -3.07 4.04 8.41
N ILE A 175 -4.08 3.23 8.70
CA ILE A 175 -5.43 3.34 8.11
C ILE A 175 -6.11 4.64 8.56
N VAL A 176 -6.06 4.95 9.86
CA VAL A 176 -6.67 6.15 10.43
C VAL A 176 -5.96 7.41 9.92
N ASN A 177 -4.62 7.39 9.91
CA ASN A 177 -3.82 8.54 9.49
C ASN A 177 -3.58 8.63 7.97
N ASN A 178 -4.30 7.85 7.16
CA ASN A 178 -4.17 7.81 5.70
C ASN A 178 -2.72 7.61 5.19
N GLY A 179 -1.87 6.93 5.98
CA GLY A 179 -0.46 6.68 5.68
C GLY A 179 0.39 7.95 5.46
N GLN A 180 0.00 9.09 6.06
CA GLN A 180 0.62 10.39 5.76
C GLN A 180 2.00 10.63 6.41
N TYR A 181 2.44 9.77 7.34
CA TYR A 181 3.52 10.12 8.27
C TYR A 181 4.98 9.88 7.79
N ALA A 182 5.24 9.09 6.74
CA ALA A 182 6.61 8.74 6.36
C ALA A 182 7.26 9.62 5.27
N ARG A 183 6.55 10.65 4.81
CA ARG A 183 6.73 11.17 3.45
C ARG A 183 7.96 12.08 3.24
N ASN A 184 8.58 12.66 4.26
CA ASN A 184 9.34 13.89 4.02
C ASN A 184 10.86 13.78 3.81
N LYS A 185 11.57 12.73 4.27
CA LYS A 185 13.06 12.75 4.23
C LYS A 185 13.69 12.02 3.05
N ILE A 186 13.14 10.88 2.61
CA ILE A 186 13.67 10.08 1.48
C ILE A 186 13.37 10.74 0.12
N ILE A 187 12.28 11.51 0.05
CA ILE A 187 11.81 12.15 -1.18
C ILE A 187 12.83 13.11 -1.78
N HIS A 188 13.62 13.83 -0.98
CA HIS A 188 14.56 14.82 -1.52
C HIS A 188 15.72 14.18 -2.28
N LEU A 189 16.28 13.08 -1.76
CA LEU A 189 17.40 12.39 -2.38
C LEU A 189 16.95 11.62 -3.64
N ALA A 190 15.81 10.92 -3.55
CA ALA A 190 15.23 10.19 -4.67
C ALA A 190 14.81 11.14 -5.82
N LYS A 191 14.28 12.33 -5.48
CA LYS A 191 14.00 13.39 -6.47
C LYS A 191 15.25 13.80 -7.23
N LEU A 192 16.37 14.03 -6.54
CA LEU A 192 17.62 14.45 -7.18
C LEU A 192 18.15 13.39 -8.16
N ILE A 193 18.20 12.12 -7.73
CA ILE A 193 18.65 11.00 -8.56
C ILE A 193 17.76 10.85 -9.80
N ALA A 194 16.44 10.90 -9.61
CA ALA A 194 15.50 10.75 -10.71
C ALA A 194 15.53 11.93 -11.69
N ILE A 195 15.81 13.16 -11.23
CA ILE A 195 16.04 14.31 -12.12
C ILE A 195 17.28 14.09 -12.99
N ILE A 196 18.37 13.59 -12.40
CA ILE A 196 19.61 13.29 -13.12
C ILE A 196 19.38 12.17 -14.14
N ALA A 197 18.67 11.10 -13.75
CA ALA A 197 18.32 10.01 -14.65
C ALA A 197 17.44 10.47 -15.81
N ALA A 198 16.43 11.32 -15.54
CA ALA A 198 15.57 11.89 -16.58
C ALA A 198 16.36 12.75 -17.58
N ALA A 199 17.29 13.57 -17.09
CA ALA A 199 18.18 14.36 -17.94
C ALA A 199 19.05 13.47 -18.84
N LEU A 200 19.57 12.36 -18.31
CA LEU A 200 20.38 11.40 -19.06
C LEU A 200 19.55 10.64 -20.13
N VAL A 201 18.32 10.23 -19.80
CA VAL A 201 17.41 9.62 -20.77
C VAL A 201 17.11 10.61 -21.91
N PHE A 202 16.90 11.88 -21.59
CA PHE A 202 16.64 12.92 -22.58
C PHE A 202 17.83 13.19 -23.50
N THR A 203 19.06 13.25 -22.97
CA THR A 203 20.25 13.43 -23.80
C THR A 203 20.46 12.24 -24.73
N ILE A 204 20.32 11.00 -24.23
CA ILE A 204 20.42 9.79 -25.05
C ILE A 204 19.36 9.79 -26.14
N ALA A 205 18.11 10.10 -25.79
CA ALA A 205 17.03 10.11 -26.76
C ALA A 205 17.18 11.22 -27.81
N SER A 206 17.70 12.39 -27.42
CA SER A 206 18.03 13.47 -28.36
C SER A 206 19.12 13.05 -29.36
N ILE A 207 20.14 12.33 -28.89
CA ILE A 207 21.20 11.78 -29.75
C ILE A 207 20.63 10.74 -30.72
N VAL A 208 19.81 9.80 -30.24
CA VAL A 208 19.15 8.79 -31.08
C VAL A 208 18.24 9.44 -32.11
N PHE A 209 17.46 10.45 -31.71
CA PHE A 209 16.59 11.19 -32.61
C PHE A 209 17.38 11.89 -33.72
N ILE A 210 18.48 12.57 -33.38
CA ILE A 210 19.38 13.19 -34.36
C ILE A 210 19.95 12.12 -35.31
N TRP A 211 20.41 10.99 -34.77
CA TRP A 211 20.97 9.91 -35.59
C TRP A 211 19.95 9.32 -36.57
N VAL A 212 18.72 9.07 -36.13
CA VAL A 212 17.65 8.57 -37.00
C VAL A 212 17.27 9.60 -38.07
N PHE A 213 17.18 10.88 -37.70
CA PHE A 213 16.78 11.96 -38.63
C PHE A 213 17.85 12.24 -39.70
N PHE A 214 19.13 12.13 -39.36
CA PHE A 214 20.23 12.31 -40.32
C PHE A 214 20.62 11.04 -41.09
N SER A 215 20.07 9.88 -40.73
CA SER A 215 20.32 8.61 -41.44
C SER A 215 19.31 8.32 -42.56
N PHE A 216 18.37 9.22 -42.82
CA PHE A 216 17.43 9.23 -43.95
C PHE A 216 17.75 10.39 -44.90
#